data_AF-R7S4W6-F1
#
_entry.id   AF-R7S4W6-F1
#
_cell.length_a   1.000
_cell.length_b   1.000
_cell.length_c   1.000
_cell.angle_alpha   90.00
_cell.angle_beta   90.00
_cell.angle_gamma   90.00
#
_symmetry.space_group_name_H-M   'P 1'
#
loop_
_entity.id
_entity.type
_entity.pdbx_description
1 polymer ?
#
loop_
_entity_poly.entity_id
_entity_poly.type
_entity_poly.pdbx_seq_one_letter_code
_entity_poly.pdbx_strand_id
1 'polypeptide(L)'
;MSGSKARTSRKDREEDVETMLAQARAALRTGPPRQFSTHSTASVPDSAWFVSDLMLGAGMVILQPDTKKIAVVYDDRMDFWFLPKGRKDVGESLEQTALREAYEESGYQPQFLPLYMPHRFPSPPNPDKGVAGTRSPFAKVTEPIYVTTQTWGPRYHNDGSLRDAGGEYISFYYVGYIGADAVHHQNTGMDNEMHYVTHLLPAQEAIQRLTRYERAVAHMAWQLWVQTAQIDEAKTKDSEDKADEGRTEEPNRAPVPVTKQGPRTEPQDPSDAAEGAPSA
;
A
#
# COMPACT_ATOMS: atom_id res chain seq x y z
N MET A 1 50.13 22.19 27.20
CA MET A 1 48.73 22.27 27.64
C MET A 1 47.99 21.06 27.08
N SER A 2 47.84 20.00 27.88
CA SER A 2 47.12 18.78 27.49
C SER A 2 45.79 18.76 28.23
N GLY A 3 44.69 18.97 27.51
CA GLY A 3 43.34 18.92 28.05
C GLY A 3 42.86 17.48 28.16
N SER A 4 42.83 16.95 29.39
CA SER A 4 42.19 15.67 29.69
C SER A 4 40.67 15.82 29.57
N LYS A 5 40.07 15.25 28.52
CA LYS A 5 38.61 15.09 28.45
C LYS A 5 38.20 14.01 29.44
N ALA A 6 37.49 14.41 30.50
CA ALA A 6 36.90 13.49 31.46
C ALA A 6 35.98 12.50 30.72
N ARG A 7 36.31 11.20 30.79
CA ARG A 7 35.44 10.12 30.32
C ARG A 7 34.29 9.98 31.31
N THR A 8 33.10 10.45 30.94
CA THR A 8 31.87 10.24 31.71
C THR A 8 31.67 8.74 31.98
N SER A 9 31.43 8.36 33.24
CA SER A 9 31.36 6.96 33.63
C SER A 9 30.13 6.28 33.01
N ARG A 10 30.15 4.94 32.88
CA ARG A 10 29.03 4.17 32.32
C ARG A 10 27.76 4.30 33.18
N LYS A 11 27.94 4.39 34.50
CA LYS A 11 26.85 4.52 35.48
C LYS A 11 26.12 5.86 35.34
N ASP A 12 26.88 6.95 35.16
CA ASP A 12 26.30 8.29 34.95
C ASP A 12 25.49 8.36 33.64
N ARG A 13 25.87 7.59 32.61
CA ARG A 13 25.13 7.51 31.34
C ARG A 13 23.86 6.66 31.42
N GLU A 14 23.85 5.61 32.24
CA GLU A 14 22.66 4.78 32.46
C GLU A 14 21.60 5.53 33.30
N GLU A 15 22.03 6.33 34.28
CA GLU A 15 21.15 7.18 35.10
C GLU A 15 20.49 8.32 34.29
N ASP A 16 21.19 8.83 33.28
CA ASP A 16 20.67 9.84 32.34
C ASP A 16 19.56 9.24 31.43
N VAL A 17 19.76 8.03 30.90
CA VAL A 17 18.77 7.37 30.02
C VAL A 17 17.47 7.03 30.77
N GLU A 18 17.55 6.48 31.97
CA GLU A 18 16.32 6.15 32.74
C GLU A 18 15.53 7.42 33.08
N THR A 19 16.24 8.51 33.40
CA THR A 19 15.61 9.82 33.64
C THR A 19 14.92 10.35 32.38
N MET A 20 15.58 10.25 31.22
CA MET A 20 14.98 10.63 29.92
C MET A 20 13.74 9.78 29.60
N LEU A 21 13.79 8.46 29.81
CA LEU A 21 12.66 7.58 29.58
C LEU A 21 11.50 7.85 30.56
N ALA A 22 11.80 8.14 31.82
CA ALA A 22 10.79 8.53 32.81
C ALA A 22 10.08 9.83 32.40
N GLN A 23 10.83 10.83 31.92
CA GLN A 23 10.27 12.08 31.39
C GLN A 23 9.41 11.83 30.15
N ALA A 24 9.87 10.99 29.21
CA ALA A 24 9.10 10.61 28.04
C ALA A 24 7.79 9.92 28.43
N ARG A 25 7.84 8.96 29.37
CA ARG A 25 6.65 8.27 29.91
C ARG A 25 5.67 9.25 30.56
N ALA A 26 6.16 10.21 31.33
CA ALA A 26 5.32 11.23 31.97
C ALA A 26 4.66 12.21 30.98
N ALA A 27 5.24 12.38 29.79
CA ALA A 27 4.70 13.24 28.73
C ALA A 27 3.63 12.55 27.86
N LEU A 28 3.49 11.22 27.95
CA LEU A 28 2.48 10.46 27.20
C LEU A 28 1.08 10.88 27.65
N ARG A 29 0.14 11.05 26.71
CA ARG A 29 -1.22 11.45 27.05
C ARG A 29 -1.92 10.31 27.79
N THR A 30 -2.19 10.51 29.06
CA THR A 30 -2.99 9.58 29.87
C THR A 30 -4.46 9.95 29.79
N GLY A 31 -5.21 9.28 28.91
CA GLY A 31 -6.66 9.42 28.79
C GLY A 31 -7.31 8.09 28.43
N PRO A 32 -8.64 7.95 28.60
CA PRO A 32 -9.33 6.74 28.17
C PRO A 32 -9.15 6.54 26.66
N PRO A 33 -9.04 5.28 26.18
CA PRO A 33 -8.97 4.98 24.76
C PRO A 33 -10.12 5.64 23.99
N ARG A 34 -9.81 6.34 22.91
CA ARG A 34 -10.79 7.00 22.05
C ARG A 34 -11.34 5.99 21.05
N GLN A 35 -12.67 5.91 20.95
CA GLN A 35 -13.31 5.19 19.84
C GLN A 35 -13.15 6.00 18.55
N PHE A 36 -12.82 5.32 17.45
CA PHE A 36 -12.71 5.93 16.12
C PHE A 36 -13.99 5.70 15.30
N SER A 37 -13.95 4.81 14.32
CA SER A 37 -15.09 4.37 13.52
C SER A 37 -15.62 3.01 14.02
N THR A 38 -16.67 2.50 13.38
CA THR A 38 -17.16 1.12 13.55
C THR A 38 -16.22 0.06 12.98
N HIS A 39 -15.19 0.47 12.24
CA HIS A 39 -14.22 -0.42 11.59
C HIS A 39 -12.91 -0.54 12.36
N SER A 40 -12.75 0.16 13.48
CA SER A 40 -11.51 0.18 14.26
C SER A 40 -11.78 -0.09 15.74
N THR A 41 -10.83 -0.75 16.39
CA THR A 41 -10.77 -0.77 17.85
C THR A 41 -10.41 0.62 18.37
N ALA A 42 -10.54 0.81 19.69
CA ALA A 42 -10.16 2.07 20.33
C ALA A 42 -8.66 2.37 20.16
N SER A 43 -8.29 3.64 20.37
CA SER A 43 -6.90 4.09 20.29
C SER A 43 -5.96 3.28 21.19
N VAL A 44 -4.81 2.90 20.65
CA VAL A 44 -3.66 2.47 21.46
C VAL A 44 -3.18 3.68 22.28
N PRO A 45 -2.91 3.54 23.59
CA PRO A 45 -2.28 4.60 24.38
C PRO A 45 -0.95 5.04 23.75
N ASP A 46 -0.61 6.33 23.88
CA ASP A 46 0.71 6.82 23.46
C ASP A 46 1.80 5.92 24.08
N SER A 47 2.66 5.33 23.24
CA SER A 47 3.64 4.32 23.62
C SER A 47 4.93 4.49 22.82
N ALA A 48 6.05 4.04 23.37
CA ALA A 48 7.34 4.04 22.69
C ALA A 48 8.07 2.73 22.98
N TRP A 49 8.62 2.11 21.93
CA TRP A 49 9.32 0.83 22.01
C TRP A 49 10.71 0.95 21.41
N PHE A 50 11.71 0.43 22.12
CA PHE A 50 13.03 0.23 21.55
C PHE A 50 12.99 -0.95 20.57
N VAL A 51 13.85 -0.98 19.56
CA VAL A 51 13.78 -1.98 18.49
C VAL A 51 14.00 -3.42 18.99
N SER A 52 14.63 -3.62 20.16
CA SER A 52 14.71 -4.95 20.77
C SER A 52 13.35 -5.50 21.19
N ASP A 53 12.38 -4.63 21.42
CA ASP A 53 11.06 -4.94 21.95
C ASP A 53 9.98 -4.73 20.86
N LEU A 54 10.40 -4.49 19.61
CA LEU A 54 9.53 -4.21 18.47
C LEU A 54 9.81 -5.18 17.32
N MET A 55 8.74 -5.74 16.79
CA MET A 55 8.77 -6.54 15.57
C MET A 55 7.83 -5.92 14.55
N LEU A 56 8.29 -5.83 13.31
CA LEU A 56 7.46 -5.39 12.18
C LEU A 56 7.10 -6.58 11.31
N GLY A 57 5.88 -6.56 10.77
CA GLY A 57 5.40 -7.53 9.82
C GLY A 57 4.52 -6.89 8.77
N ALA A 58 4.32 -7.61 7.68
CA ALA A 58 3.38 -7.21 6.65
C ALA A 58 2.67 -8.44 6.08
N GLY A 59 1.44 -8.22 5.62
CA GLY A 59 0.60 -9.26 5.04
C GLY A 59 -0.28 -8.71 3.94
N MET A 60 -0.97 -9.60 3.24
CA MET A 60 -1.74 -9.22 2.06
C MET A 60 -3.09 -9.93 1.99
N VAL A 61 -4.14 -9.18 1.65
CA VAL A 61 -5.37 -9.75 1.11
C VAL A 61 -5.19 -9.87 -0.40
N ILE A 62 -5.10 -11.10 -0.90
CA ILE A 62 -4.93 -11.37 -2.34
C ILE A 62 -6.31 -11.57 -2.97
N LEU A 63 -6.74 -10.62 -3.79
CA LEU A 63 -7.99 -10.71 -4.54
C LEU A 63 -7.75 -11.35 -5.92
N GLN A 64 -8.70 -12.14 -6.40
CA GLN A 64 -8.82 -12.48 -7.83
C GLN A 64 -10.09 -11.79 -8.36
N PRO A 65 -9.98 -10.53 -8.86
CA PRO A 65 -11.14 -9.71 -9.23
C PRO A 65 -12.10 -10.42 -10.20
N ASP A 66 -11.54 -11.07 -11.23
CA ASP A 66 -12.30 -11.71 -12.32
C ASP A 66 -13.28 -12.77 -11.80
N THR A 67 -12.85 -13.54 -10.80
CA THR A 67 -13.66 -14.62 -10.22
C THR A 67 -14.28 -14.26 -8.88
N LYS A 68 -14.05 -13.04 -8.36
CA LYS A 68 -14.58 -12.58 -7.07
C LYS A 68 -14.13 -13.46 -5.89
N LYS A 69 -12.88 -13.91 -5.93
CA LYS A 69 -12.28 -14.79 -4.91
C LYS A 69 -11.20 -14.08 -4.10
N ILE A 70 -10.91 -14.64 -2.93
CA ILE A 70 -9.82 -14.23 -2.05
C ILE A 70 -8.97 -15.47 -1.77
N ALA A 71 -7.65 -15.34 -1.87
CA ALA A 71 -6.74 -16.39 -1.42
C ALA A 71 -6.61 -16.33 0.10
N VAL A 72 -6.82 -17.46 0.76
CA VAL A 72 -6.61 -17.65 2.20
C VAL A 72 -5.75 -18.89 2.42
N VAL A 73 -4.96 -18.89 3.48
CA VAL A 73 -4.08 -20.00 3.84
C VAL A 73 -4.70 -20.75 5.02
N TYR A 74 -4.59 -22.08 4.98
CA TYR A 74 -5.01 -22.96 6.06
C TYR A 74 -3.80 -23.72 6.59
N ASP A 75 -3.56 -23.65 7.90
CA ASP A 75 -2.57 -24.48 8.59
C ASP A 75 -3.22 -25.80 9.00
N ASP A 76 -2.81 -26.90 8.36
CA ASP A 76 -3.37 -28.24 8.60
C ASP A 76 -3.09 -28.79 10.01
N ARG A 77 -2.02 -28.33 10.67
CA ARG A 77 -1.58 -28.85 11.98
C ARG A 77 -2.32 -28.16 13.11
N MET A 78 -2.54 -26.86 12.92
CA MET A 78 -3.11 -25.98 13.94
C MET A 78 -4.60 -25.71 13.71
N ASP A 79 -5.16 -26.21 12.60
CA ASP A 79 -6.57 -26.11 12.22
C ASP A 79 -7.09 -24.67 12.26
N PHE A 80 -6.40 -23.75 11.58
CA PHE A 80 -6.84 -22.37 11.47
C PHE A 80 -6.56 -21.74 10.11
N TRP A 81 -7.40 -20.77 9.78
CA TRP A 81 -7.36 -20.00 8.54
C TRP A 81 -6.77 -18.62 8.79
N PHE A 82 -5.90 -18.16 7.89
CA PHE A 82 -5.24 -16.87 7.99
C PHE A 82 -4.97 -16.22 6.63
N LEU A 83 -4.67 -14.93 6.68
CA LEU A 83 -4.14 -14.17 5.54
C LEU A 83 -2.63 -14.31 5.48
N PRO A 84 -2.01 -14.45 4.30
CA PRO A 84 -0.57 -14.57 4.22
C PRO A 84 0.13 -13.34 4.79
N LYS A 85 1.01 -13.54 5.77
CA LYS A 85 1.65 -12.51 6.58
C LYS A 85 2.78 -13.08 7.43
N GLY A 86 3.96 -12.48 7.33
CA GLY A 86 5.06 -12.79 8.23
C GLY A 86 5.85 -11.57 8.69
N ARG A 87 7.12 -11.82 9.01
CA ARG A 87 8.00 -10.85 9.65
C ARG A 87 8.79 -10.12 8.59
N LYS A 88 9.00 -8.83 8.81
CA LYS A 88 9.87 -8.05 7.95
C LYS A 88 11.33 -8.43 8.18
N ASP A 89 12.05 -8.71 7.10
CA ASP A 89 13.48 -8.98 7.14
C ASP A 89 14.34 -7.72 7.27
N VAL A 90 15.59 -7.88 7.71
CA VAL A 90 16.55 -6.78 7.81
C VAL A 90 16.83 -6.22 6.41
N GLY A 91 16.69 -4.90 6.24
CA GLY A 91 16.92 -4.22 4.96
C GLY A 91 15.73 -4.21 3.99
N GLU A 92 14.68 -5.00 4.25
CA GLU A 92 13.48 -5.07 3.41
C GLU A 92 12.52 -3.87 3.64
N SER A 93 11.70 -3.46 2.67
CA SER A 93 10.57 -2.55 2.92
C SER A 93 9.33 -3.33 3.38
N LEU A 94 8.32 -2.67 3.97
CA LEU A 94 7.08 -3.37 4.34
C LEU A 94 6.33 -3.90 3.11
N GLU A 95 6.43 -3.20 1.99
CA GLU A 95 5.86 -3.61 0.71
C GLU A 95 6.54 -4.85 0.16
N GLN A 96 7.88 -4.89 0.23
CA GLN A 96 8.66 -6.07 -0.14
C GLN A 96 8.29 -7.27 0.74
N THR A 97 8.21 -7.07 2.07
CA THR A 97 7.73 -8.09 3.01
C THR A 97 6.34 -8.59 2.62
N ALA A 98 5.39 -7.69 2.35
CA ALA A 98 4.02 -8.10 2.01
C ALA A 98 3.96 -8.97 0.74
N LEU A 99 4.75 -8.63 -0.29
CA LEU A 99 4.82 -9.41 -1.53
C LEU A 99 5.53 -10.76 -1.34
N ARG A 100 6.63 -10.78 -0.58
CA ARG A 100 7.38 -12.00 -0.28
C ARG A 100 6.53 -12.98 0.52
N GLU A 101 5.96 -12.53 1.64
CA GLU A 101 5.11 -13.35 2.51
C GLU A 101 3.85 -13.84 1.79
N ALA A 102 3.25 -12.97 0.96
CA ALA A 102 2.16 -13.38 0.08
C ALA A 102 2.57 -14.52 -0.85
N TYR A 103 3.77 -14.47 -1.44
CA TYR A 103 4.25 -15.52 -2.32
C TYR A 103 4.63 -16.80 -1.57
N GLU A 104 5.41 -16.69 -0.51
CA GLU A 104 5.91 -17.82 0.29
C GLU A 104 4.74 -18.63 0.86
N GLU A 105 3.79 -17.99 1.52
CA GLU A 105 2.70 -18.69 2.22
C GLU A 105 1.52 -19.04 1.32
N SER A 106 1.28 -18.31 0.23
CA SER A 106 0.13 -18.58 -0.66
C SER A 106 0.47 -19.29 -1.97
N GLY A 107 1.74 -19.29 -2.40
CA GLY A 107 2.15 -19.82 -3.69
C GLY A 107 1.76 -18.96 -4.90
N TYR A 108 1.06 -17.84 -4.70
CA TYR A 108 0.69 -16.90 -5.76
C TYR A 108 1.62 -15.68 -5.78
N GLN A 109 1.85 -15.10 -6.96
CA GLN A 109 2.63 -13.87 -7.13
C GLN A 109 1.71 -12.66 -7.35
N PRO A 110 1.20 -12.02 -6.29
CA PRO A 110 0.34 -10.86 -6.44
C PRO A 110 1.12 -9.61 -6.82
N GLN A 111 0.38 -8.62 -7.31
CA GLN A 111 0.82 -7.23 -7.37
C GLN A 111 -0.08 -6.39 -6.47
N PHE A 112 0.40 -5.24 -6.00
CA PHE A 112 -0.46 -4.30 -5.27
C PHE A 112 -1.66 -3.88 -6.11
N LEU A 113 -2.84 -3.84 -5.48
CA LEU A 113 -4.07 -3.39 -6.09
C LEU A 113 -4.35 -1.95 -5.65
N PRO A 114 -4.24 -0.94 -6.54
CA PRO A 114 -4.59 0.43 -6.19
C PRO A 114 -6.10 0.56 -5.93
N LEU A 115 -6.46 1.03 -4.73
CA LEU A 115 -7.85 1.16 -4.28
C LEU A 115 -8.20 2.61 -3.95
N TYR A 116 -9.42 3.05 -4.29
CA TYR A 116 -9.95 4.29 -3.76
C TYR A 116 -10.25 4.12 -2.28
N MET A 117 -9.48 4.78 -1.42
CA MET A 117 -9.65 4.70 0.03
C MET A 117 -9.61 6.08 0.69
N PRO A 118 -10.44 6.30 1.74
CA PRO A 118 -10.31 7.48 2.57
C PRO A 118 -9.02 7.37 3.39
N HIS A 119 -8.10 8.33 3.22
CA HIS A 119 -6.84 8.32 3.96
C HIS A 119 -6.43 9.70 4.48
N ARG A 120 -5.51 9.68 5.45
CA ARG A 120 -4.94 10.90 6.05
C ARG A 120 -3.51 11.18 5.60
N PHE A 121 -2.95 10.35 4.72
CA PHE A 121 -1.63 10.56 4.14
C PHE A 121 -1.59 11.87 3.34
N PRO A 122 -0.54 12.70 3.51
CA PRO A 122 -0.37 13.91 2.71
C PRO A 122 0.01 13.53 1.27
N SER A 123 -0.47 14.31 0.31
CA SER A 123 0.05 14.23 -1.06
C SER A 123 1.51 14.69 -1.09
N PRO A 124 2.36 14.10 -1.95
CA PRO A 124 3.73 14.59 -2.16
C PRO A 124 3.73 16.09 -2.52
N PRO A 125 4.80 16.83 -2.16
CA PRO A 125 4.93 18.23 -2.57
C PRO A 125 4.82 18.36 -4.09
N ASN A 126 3.89 19.18 -4.57
CA ASN A 126 3.80 19.49 -6.00
C ASN A 126 4.62 20.76 -6.27
N PRO A 127 5.76 20.68 -6.99
CA PRO A 127 6.62 21.84 -7.24
C PRO A 127 5.91 22.97 -7.99
N ASP A 128 4.86 22.66 -8.78
CA ASP A 128 4.13 23.64 -9.59
C ASP A 128 2.94 24.29 -8.85
N LYS A 129 2.55 23.79 -7.67
CA LYS A 129 1.39 24.30 -6.90
C LYS A 129 1.74 24.99 -5.59
N GLY A 130 3.02 25.26 -5.34
CA GLY A 130 3.50 25.82 -4.07
C GLY A 130 3.27 24.88 -2.88
N VAL A 131 3.67 25.30 -1.67
CA VAL A 131 3.50 24.53 -0.42
C VAL A 131 2.03 24.54 0.01
N ALA A 132 1.19 23.83 -0.73
CA ALA A 132 -0.18 23.55 -0.34
C ALA A 132 -0.41 22.06 -0.57
N GLY A 133 -0.26 21.29 0.52
CA GLY A 133 -0.67 19.90 0.63
C GLY A 133 -2.18 19.78 0.41
N THR A 134 -2.60 19.81 -0.84
CA THR A 134 -3.97 19.45 -1.22
C THR A 134 -4.12 17.98 -0.91
N ARG A 135 -4.65 17.68 0.29
CA ARG A 135 -5.17 16.36 0.61
C ARG A 135 -6.14 16.01 -0.51
N SER A 136 -5.83 14.99 -1.30
CA SER A 136 -6.90 14.24 -1.94
C SER A 136 -7.26 13.19 -0.91
N PRO A 137 -8.21 13.45 0.02
CA PRO A 137 -8.53 12.49 1.08
C PRO A 137 -9.09 11.18 0.52
N PHE A 138 -9.32 11.12 -0.80
CA PHE A 138 -9.86 10.00 -1.54
C PHE A 138 -9.16 9.91 -2.90
N ALA A 139 -8.27 8.94 -3.06
CA ALA A 139 -7.52 8.66 -4.28
C ALA A 139 -7.21 7.16 -4.37
N LYS A 140 -6.81 6.69 -5.57
CA LYS A 140 -6.25 5.34 -5.70
C LYS A 140 -4.86 5.33 -5.08
N VAL A 141 -4.68 4.52 -4.04
CA VAL A 141 -3.38 4.33 -3.39
C VAL A 141 -3.17 2.84 -3.10
N THR A 142 -1.94 2.48 -2.80
CA THR A 142 -1.52 1.11 -2.43
C THR A 142 -1.04 1.04 -0.98
N GLU A 143 -1.46 2.01 -0.17
CA GLU A 143 -1.10 2.08 1.25
C GLU A 143 -1.76 0.93 2.05
N PRO A 144 -1.23 0.58 3.23
CA PRO A 144 -1.87 -0.39 4.11
C PRO A 144 -3.32 0.01 4.44
N ILE A 145 -4.24 -0.94 4.33
CA ILE A 145 -5.66 -0.74 4.67
C ILE A 145 -5.93 -0.98 6.16
N TYR A 146 -5.07 -1.74 6.83
CA TYR A 146 -5.15 -2.04 8.25
C TYR A 146 -3.77 -2.17 8.88
N VAL A 147 -3.70 -1.83 10.16
CA VAL A 147 -2.55 -2.11 11.03
C VAL A 147 -3.06 -2.80 12.29
N THR A 148 -2.40 -3.87 12.70
CA THR A 148 -2.70 -4.56 13.96
C THR A 148 -1.48 -4.56 14.87
N THR A 149 -1.72 -4.44 16.18
CA THR A 149 -0.70 -4.58 17.22
C THR A 149 -0.98 -5.84 18.04
N GLN A 150 0.04 -6.65 18.30
CA GLN A 150 -0.04 -7.86 19.13
C GLN A 150 1.18 -7.94 20.04
N THR A 151 1.03 -8.43 21.26
CA THR A 151 2.17 -8.67 22.15
C THR A 151 2.67 -10.11 22.06
N TRP A 152 3.98 -10.32 22.23
CA TRP A 152 4.51 -11.63 22.60
C TRP A 152 5.01 -11.60 24.06
N GLY A 153 4.78 -12.69 24.77
CA GLY A 153 5.18 -12.84 26.16
C GLY A 153 6.66 -13.16 26.34
N PRO A 154 7.17 -13.07 27.58
CA PRO A 154 8.56 -13.38 27.89
C PRO A 154 8.88 -14.84 27.62
N ARG A 155 10.12 -15.10 27.21
CA ARG A 155 10.68 -16.44 27.03
C ARG A 155 11.82 -16.64 28.01
N TYR A 156 11.91 -17.86 28.54
CA TYR A 156 12.89 -18.24 29.55
C TYR A 156 13.76 -19.39 29.04
N HIS A 157 14.99 -19.48 29.54
CA HIS A 157 15.84 -20.65 29.38
C HIS A 157 15.36 -21.80 30.27
N ASN A 158 15.88 -23.02 30.05
CA ASN A 158 15.51 -24.20 30.84
C ASN A 158 15.88 -24.07 32.33
N ASP A 159 16.84 -23.21 32.66
CA ASP A 159 17.25 -22.90 34.04
C ASP A 159 16.38 -21.83 34.71
N GLY A 160 15.36 -21.32 34.02
CA GLY A 160 14.44 -20.30 34.49
C GLY A 160 14.94 -18.86 34.32
N SER A 161 16.15 -18.64 33.77
CA SER A 161 16.64 -17.29 33.49
C SER A 161 15.90 -16.65 32.30
N LEU A 162 15.67 -15.34 32.37
CA LEU A 162 14.96 -14.59 31.32
C LEU A 162 15.83 -14.52 30.06
N ARG A 163 15.28 -15.01 28.93
CA ARG A 163 15.93 -14.96 27.61
C ARG A 163 15.47 -13.75 26.80
N ASP A 164 14.17 -13.48 26.83
CA ASP A 164 13.48 -12.45 26.05
C ASP A 164 12.33 -11.94 26.91
N ALA A 165 12.20 -10.62 27.07
CA ALA A 165 11.17 -10.01 27.92
C ALA A 165 9.79 -9.97 27.26
N GLY A 166 9.69 -10.25 25.96
CA GLY A 166 8.51 -9.98 25.17
C GLY A 166 8.65 -8.69 24.36
N GLY A 167 7.55 -8.29 23.73
CA GLY A 167 7.50 -7.05 22.96
C GLY A 167 6.24 -6.93 22.12
N GLU A 168 6.25 -5.98 21.20
CA GLU A 168 5.12 -5.56 20.38
C GLU A 168 5.34 -5.86 18.90
N TYR A 169 4.38 -6.53 18.30
CA TYR A 169 4.38 -6.94 16.89
C TYR A 169 3.34 -6.12 16.13
N ILE A 170 3.83 -5.22 15.28
CA ILE A 170 3.01 -4.36 14.43
C ILE A 170 2.98 -4.94 13.03
N SER A 171 1.79 -5.27 12.55
CA SER A 171 1.58 -5.84 11.22
C SER A 171 0.77 -4.92 10.33
N PHE A 172 1.25 -4.68 9.11
CA PHE A 172 0.62 -3.85 8.09
C PHE A 172 -0.03 -4.74 7.02
N TYR A 173 -1.31 -4.51 6.72
CA TYR A 173 -2.04 -5.31 5.73
C TYR A 173 -2.30 -4.49 4.47
N TYR A 174 -1.81 -5.01 3.35
CA TYR A 174 -2.01 -4.45 2.02
C TYR A 174 -3.08 -5.25 1.25
N VAL A 175 -3.52 -4.70 0.13
CA VAL A 175 -4.38 -5.42 -0.82
C VAL A 175 -3.60 -5.64 -2.11
N GLY A 176 -3.59 -6.88 -2.56
CA GLY A 176 -3.02 -7.26 -3.85
C GLY A 176 -4.05 -7.94 -4.72
N TYR A 177 -3.66 -8.17 -5.97
CA TYR A 177 -4.46 -8.93 -6.92
C TYR A 177 -3.63 -9.93 -7.72
N ILE A 178 -4.32 -10.96 -8.20
CA ILE A 178 -3.83 -11.94 -9.15
C ILE A 178 -4.83 -12.08 -10.31
N GLY A 179 -4.35 -12.44 -11.50
CA GLY A 179 -5.19 -12.71 -12.67
C GLY A 179 -6.00 -13.99 -12.53
N ALA A 180 -7.06 -14.16 -13.34
CA ALA A 180 -7.85 -15.40 -13.40
C ALA A 180 -7.02 -16.65 -13.70
N ASP A 181 -5.95 -16.50 -14.47
CA ASP A 181 -5.02 -17.52 -14.94
C ASP A 181 -3.75 -17.63 -14.08
N ALA A 182 -3.73 -16.97 -12.91
CA ALA A 182 -2.57 -16.98 -12.03
C ALA A 182 -2.14 -18.40 -11.66
N VAL A 183 -0.85 -18.67 -11.90
CA VAL A 183 -0.23 -19.96 -11.59
C VAL A 183 0.01 -20.06 -10.09
N HIS A 184 -0.41 -21.17 -9.49
CA HIS A 184 -0.10 -21.50 -8.10
C HIS A 184 1.19 -22.32 -8.04
N HIS A 185 2.22 -21.79 -7.40
CA HIS A 185 3.48 -22.50 -7.15
C HIS A 185 3.38 -23.30 -5.85
N GLN A 186 3.82 -24.55 -5.90
CA GLN A 186 3.83 -25.45 -4.73
C GLN A 186 5.16 -25.32 -3.97
N ASN A 187 5.14 -25.58 -2.66
CA ASN A 187 6.33 -25.62 -1.81
C ASN A 187 7.15 -24.31 -1.86
N THR A 188 6.45 -23.18 -1.83
CA THR A 188 7.06 -21.84 -1.78
C THR A 188 7.36 -21.38 -0.35
N GLY A 189 6.75 -22.02 0.64
CA GLY A 189 6.92 -21.69 2.05
C GLY A 189 8.26 -22.18 2.60
N MET A 190 8.60 -21.68 3.78
CA MET A 190 9.78 -22.11 4.53
C MET A 190 9.61 -23.53 5.09
N ASP A 191 10.69 -24.14 5.58
CA ASP A 191 10.68 -25.52 6.11
C ASP A 191 9.60 -25.77 7.18
N ASN A 192 9.27 -24.75 7.98
CA ASN A 192 8.23 -24.79 9.01
C ASN A 192 6.80 -24.54 8.51
N GLU A 193 6.64 -24.24 7.22
CA GLU A 193 5.39 -23.77 6.59
C GLU A 193 4.90 -24.74 5.50
N MET A 194 5.58 -25.88 5.33
CA MET A 194 5.24 -26.93 4.36
C MET A 194 3.83 -27.53 4.52
N HIS A 195 3.17 -27.21 5.64
CA HIS A 195 1.82 -27.64 6.02
C HIS A 195 0.72 -26.66 5.62
N TYR A 196 1.11 -25.50 5.07
CA TYR A 196 0.18 -24.48 4.65
C TYR A 196 -0.47 -24.86 3.32
N VAL A 197 -1.79 -24.78 3.30
CA VAL A 197 -2.59 -25.07 2.11
C VAL A 197 -3.34 -23.81 1.70
N THR A 198 -3.05 -23.32 0.51
CA THR A 198 -3.76 -22.17 -0.07
C THR A 198 -5.09 -22.58 -0.66
N HIS A 199 -6.13 -21.80 -0.36
CA HIS A 199 -7.44 -21.92 -0.97
C HIS A 199 -7.88 -20.61 -1.58
N LEU A 200 -8.32 -20.68 -2.84
CA LEU A 200 -8.94 -19.56 -3.54
C LEU A 200 -10.46 -19.69 -3.43
N LEU A 201 -11.06 -18.99 -2.47
CA LEU A 201 -12.46 -19.13 -2.09
C LEU A 201 -13.29 -17.92 -2.54
N PRO A 202 -14.61 -18.08 -2.80
CA PRO A 202 -15.50 -16.94 -2.97
C PRO A 202 -15.36 -15.96 -1.79
N ALA A 203 -15.34 -14.66 -2.06
CA ALA A 203 -14.94 -13.67 -1.06
C ALA A 203 -15.69 -13.77 0.28
N GLN A 204 -17.01 -14.02 0.24
CA GLN A 204 -17.80 -14.16 1.47
C GLN A 204 -17.45 -15.41 2.27
N GLU A 205 -17.15 -16.51 1.59
CA GLU A 205 -16.68 -17.73 2.27
C GLU A 205 -15.30 -17.50 2.90
N ALA A 206 -14.36 -16.93 2.15
CA ALA A 206 -13.03 -16.58 2.67
C ALA A 206 -13.11 -15.73 3.94
N ILE A 207 -13.91 -14.65 3.92
CA ILE A 207 -14.12 -13.77 5.06
C ILE A 207 -14.67 -14.54 6.27
N GLN A 208 -15.61 -15.47 6.06
CA GLN A 208 -16.21 -16.26 7.14
C GLN A 208 -15.23 -17.25 7.77
N ARG A 209 -14.31 -17.83 6.98
CA ARG A 209 -13.27 -18.76 7.44
C ARG A 209 -12.24 -18.06 8.34
N LEU A 210 -11.87 -16.83 8.00
CA LEU A 210 -10.91 -16.04 8.76
C LEU A 210 -11.44 -15.72 10.16
N THR A 211 -10.51 -15.63 11.12
CA THR A 211 -10.81 -15.33 12.53
C THR A 211 -10.09 -14.07 13.00
N ARG A 212 -10.32 -13.68 14.26
CA ARG A 212 -9.68 -12.51 14.90
C ARG A 212 -9.85 -11.24 14.06
N TYR A 213 -8.79 -10.46 13.90
CA TYR A 213 -8.79 -9.21 13.16
C TYR A 213 -8.75 -9.42 11.64
N GLU A 214 -8.21 -10.54 11.15
CA GLU A 214 -8.04 -10.80 9.72
C GLU A 214 -9.36 -10.91 8.96
N ARG A 215 -10.42 -11.38 9.63
CA ARG A 215 -11.80 -11.29 9.08
C ARG A 215 -12.18 -9.84 8.73
N ALA A 216 -11.91 -8.90 9.64
CA ALA A 216 -12.23 -7.49 9.42
C ALA A 216 -11.35 -6.89 8.32
N VAL A 217 -10.07 -7.27 8.27
CA VAL A 217 -9.14 -6.87 7.21
C VAL A 217 -9.65 -7.34 5.83
N ALA A 218 -9.96 -8.63 5.68
CA ALA A 218 -10.45 -9.19 4.42
C ALA A 218 -11.80 -8.59 4.01
N HIS A 219 -12.71 -8.39 4.97
CA HIS A 219 -13.99 -7.72 4.71
C HIS A 219 -13.78 -6.30 4.17
N MET A 220 -12.90 -5.51 4.77
CA MET A 220 -12.63 -4.15 4.31
C MET A 220 -11.95 -4.12 2.95
N ALA A 221 -10.95 -4.99 2.71
CA ALA A 221 -10.31 -5.13 1.41
C ALA A 221 -11.36 -5.39 0.31
N TRP A 222 -12.28 -6.31 0.58
CA TRP A 222 -13.39 -6.61 -0.32
C TRP A 222 -14.30 -5.40 -0.56
N GLN A 223 -14.70 -4.68 0.48
CA GLN A 223 -15.56 -3.50 0.34
C GLN A 223 -14.88 -2.38 -0.46
N LEU A 224 -13.60 -2.09 -0.16
CA LEU A 224 -12.83 -1.08 -0.89
C LEU A 224 -12.66 -1.46 -2.36
N TRP A 225 -12.46 -2.74 -2.67
CA TRP A 225 -12.40 -3.21 -4.05
C TRP A 225 -13.74 -3.07 -4.77
N VAL A 226 -14.85 -3.51 -4.17
CA VAL A 226 -16.19 -3.36 -4.77
C VAL A 226 -16.48 -1.89 -5.05
N GLN A 227 -16.20 -1.00 -4.08
CA GLN A 227 -16.38 0.43 -4.26
C GLN A 227 -15.47 0.98 -5.37
N THR A 228 -14.22 0.54 -5.43
CA THR A 228 -13.26 0.97 -6.47
C THR A 228 -13.74 0.57 -7.86
N ALA A 229 -14.19 -0.68 -8.03
CA ALA A 229 -14.74 -1.17 -9.30
C ALA A 229 -15.95 -0.34 -9.76
N GLN A 230 -16.87 -0.03 -8.85
CA GLN A 230 -18.03 0.82 -9.15
C GLN A 230 -17.64 2.23 -9.60
N ILE A 231 -16.64 2.83 -8.95
CA ILE A 231 -16.15 4.16 -9.31
C ILE A 231 -15.48 4.13 -10.70
N ASP A 232 -14.69 3.11 -10.98
CA ASP A 232 -14.01 2.96 -12.28
C ASP A 232 -15.00 2.73 -13.42
N GLU A 233 -16.03 1.90 -13.20
CA GLU A 233 -17.12 1.70 -14.15
C GLU A 233 -17.87 3.01 -14.44
N ALA A 234 -18.20 3.79 -13.40
CA ALA A 234 -18.88 5.07 -13.55
C ALA A 234 -18.02 6.08 -14.34
N LYS A 235 -16.73 6.19 -14.02
CA LYS A 235 -15.81 7.08 -14.74
C LYS A 235 -15.62 6.70 -16.20
N THR A 236 -15.63 5.40 -16.50
CA THR A 236 -15.54 4.89 -17.86
C THR A 236 -16.76 5.31 -18.67
N LYS A 237 -17.97 5.11 -18.13
CA LYS A 237 -19.23 5.56 -18.75
C LYS A 237 -19.27 7.07 -18.96
N ASP A 238 -18.92 7.87 -17.95
CA ASP A 238 -18.86 9.34 -18.07
C ASP A 238 -17.90 9.81 -19.17
N SER A 239 -16.80 9.07 -19.40
CA SER A 239 -15.83 9.38 -20.44
C SER A 239 -16.31 8.99 -21.85
N GLU A 240 -17.05 7.90 -21.96
CA GLU A 240 -17.69 7.45 -23.21
C GLU A 240 -18.83 8.39 -23.62
N ASP A 241 -19.69 8.78 -22.67
CA ASP A 241 -20.81 9.71 -22.91
C ASP A 241 -20.31 11.08 -23.40
N LYS A 242 -19.23 11.61 -22.80
CA LYS A 242 -18.61 12.88 -23.24
C LYS A 242 -17.92 12.77 -24.61
N ALA A 243 -17.41 11.59 -24.96
CA ALA A 243 -16.81 11.35 -26.27
C ALA A 243 -17.89 11.26 -27.37
N ASP A 244 -19.09 10.75 -27.03
CA ASP A 244 -20.23 10.69 -27.95
C ASP A 244 -20.88 12.08 -28.15
N GLU A 245 -21.06 12.86 -27.07
CA GLU A 245 -21.55 14.25 -27.14
C GLU A 245 -20.64 15.17 -27.98
N GLY A 246 -19.32 14.98 -27.91
CA GLY A 246 -18.35 15.72 -28.74
C GLY A 246 -18.36 15.34 -30.23
N ARG A 247 -19.05 14.26 -30.61
CA ARG A 247 -19.14 13.76 -31.99
C ARG A 247 -20.38 14.25 -32.74
N THR A 248 -21.38 14.74 -32.01
CA THR A 248 -22.67 15.23 -32.56
C THR A 248 -22.65 16.71 -32.96
N GLU A 249 -21.55 17.44 -32.73
CA GLU A 249 -21.42 18.88 -33.04
C GLU A 249 -20.43 19.23 -34.18
N GLU A 250 -20.37 18.44 -35.28
CA GLU A 250 -19.90 19.00 -36.56
C GLU A 250 -21.11 19.47 -37.41
N PRO A 251 -21.37 20.80 -37.52
CA PRO A 251 -22.34 21.28 -38.48
C PRO A 251 -21.73 21.12 -39.88
N ASN A 252 -22.39 20.29 -40.68
CA ASN A 252 -22.20 20.09 -42.12
C ASN A 252 -22.00 21.44 -42.83
N ARG A 253 -20.75 21.87 -43.01
CA ARG A 253 -20.40 23.11 -43.69
C ARG A 253 -20.42 22.80 -45.18
N ALA A 254 -21.52 23.16 -45.84
CA ALA A 254 -21.68 23.04 -47.27
C ALA A 254 -20.49 23.67 -48.03
N PRO A 255 -20.01 23.06 -49.12
CA PRO A 255 -18.87 23.59 -49.87
C PRO A 255 -19.24 24.94 -50.51
N VAL A 256 -18.39 25.94 -50.25
CA VAL A 256 -18.50 27.31 -50.80
C VAL A 256 -18.25 27.25 -52.33
N PRO A 257 -19.04 27.94 -53.17
CA PRO A 257 -18.82 27.93 -54.61
C PRO A 257 -17.57 28.75 -54.97
N VAL A 258 -16.67 28.13 -55.74
CA VAL A 258 -15.49 28.79 -56.32
C VAL A 258 -15.94 29.74 -57.44
N THR A 259 -15.78 31.04 -57.22
CA THR A 259 -15.95 32.08 -58.23
C THR A 259 -14.76 32.08 -59.20
N LYS A 260 -15.04 31.89 -60.49
CA LYS A 260 -14.06 32.01 -61.58
C LYS A 260 -13.56 33.46 -61.68
N GLN A 261 -12.28 33.69 -61.43
CA GLN A 261 -11.59 34.93 -61.82
C GLN A 261 -10.96 34.73 -63.21
N GLY A 262 -11.12 35.74 -64.07
CA GLY A 262 -10.68 35.76 -65.47
C GLY A 262 -9.16 35.87 -65.66
N PRO A 263 -8.70 35.81 -66.93
CA PRO A 263 -7.30 35.58 -67.26
C PRO A 263 -6.44 36.83 -66.98
N ARG A 264 -5.32 36.60 -66.29
CA ARG A 264 -4.25 37.58 -66.05
C ARG A 264 -3.13 37.31 -67.06
N THR A 265 -2.77 38.34 -67.80
CA THR A 265 -1.65 38.42 -68.75
C THR A 265 -0.30 38.19 -68.07
N GLU A 266 0.54 37.34 -68.68
CA GLU A 266 2.00 37.29 -68.44
C GLU A 266 2.65 38.63 -68.84
N PRO A 267 3.78 39.02 -68.21
CA PRO A 267 5.06 38.68 -68.85
C PRO A 267 6.26 38.40 -67.91
N GLN A 268 7.13 37.53 -68.43
CA GLN A 268 8.61 37.55 -68.42
C GLN A 268 9.42 37.39 -67.12
N ASP A 269 10.15 36.26 -67.11
CA ASP A 269 11.45 36.02 -66.47
C ASP A 269 12.49 37.10 -66.86
N PRO A 270 13.52 37.42 -66.03
CA PRO A 270 14.63 36.48 -65.90
C PRO A 270 15.43 36.48 -64.57
N SER A 271 16.17 35.38 -64.43
CA SER A 271 17.56 35.26 -63.97
C SER A 271 17.92 35.35 -62.48
N ASP A 272 18.49 34.22 -62.06
CA ASP A 272 19.80 34.06 -61.44
C ASP A 272 20.01 34.26 -59.93
N ALA A 273 20.70 33.23 -59.42
CA ALA A 273 21.70 33.25 -58.36
C ALA A 273 21.16 33.45 -56.92
N ALA A 274 21.63 32.74 -55.90
CA ALA A 274 22.66 31.73 -55.79
C ALA A 274 22.49 31.06 -54.39
N GLU A 275 22.97 29.82 -54.32
CA GLU A 275 23.82 29.26 -53.25
C GLU A 275 23.52 29.53 -51.77
N GLY A 276 23.62 28.45 -50.99
CA GLY A 276 24.32 28.54 -49.70
C GLY A 276 23.67 27.84 -48.52
N ALA A 277 23.89 26.53 -48.44
CA ALA A 277 23.78 25.67 -47.25
C ALA A 277 24.72 26.14 -46.09
N PRO A 278 24.90 25.38 -44.98
CA PRO A 278 23.96 24.66 -44.10
C PRO A 278 24.23 24.89 -42.58
N SER A 279 23.39 24.24 -41.74
CA SER A 279 23.73 23.48 -40.52
C SER A 279 24.65 24.09 -39.44
N ALA A 280 24.06 24.29 -38.25
CA ALA A 280 24.57 23.77 -36.98
C ALA A 280 23.39 23.48 -36.05
#